data_AF-I0TEP5-F1
#
_entry.id   AF-I0TEP5-F1
#
_cell.length_a   1.000
_cell.length_b   1.000
_cell.length_c   1.000
_cell.angle_alpha   90.00
_cell.angle_beta   90.00
_cell.angle_gamma   90.00
#
_symmetry.space_group_name_H-M   'P 1'
#
loop_
_entity.id
_entity.type
_entity.pdbx_description
1 polymer ?
#
loop_
_entity_poly.entity_id
_entity_poly.type
_entity_poly.pdbx_seq_one_letter_code
_entity_poly.pdbx_strand_id
1 'polypeptide(L)'
;MKPMYSHALVELSLELHIPPKSLYEQQFKLRHRDTPVLQLIWETYAENTRKLNKDVKKLRSMKGFGKAKEFYNGVQLRETFEHDFLPIDGYNELRPFMLVIILDLYFRLTPITMVEETPEIREMAKLMKIKAHSVVEVMDAFQFCDPYLNREELMITPLLLPCQDIWNRYGNDNPDRLSALAAQLKDYFQ
;
A
#
# COMPACT_ATOMS: atom_id res chain seq x y z
N MET A 1 18.54 -3.64 4.07
CA MET A 1 17.29 -3.50 4.84
C MET A 1 16.15 -3.73 3.88
N LYS A 2 15.02 -4.27 4.34
CA LYS A 2 13.87 -4.40 3.44
C LYS A 2 13.29 -3.01 3.19
N PRO A 3 12.88 -2.68 1.96
CA PRO A 3 12.17 -1.44 1.69
C PRO A 3 10.90 -1.30 2.53
N MET A 4 10.49 -0.06 2.79
CA MET A 4 9.35 0.28 3.67
C MET A 4 8.06 -0.41 3.22
N TYR A 5 7.77 -0.43 1.92
CA TYR A 5 6.56 -1.06 1.39
C TYR A 5 6.81 -2.41 0.71
N SER A 6 7.94 -3.07 0.99
CA SER A 6 8.14 -4.44 0.51
C SER A 6 7.01 -5.36 0.96
N HIS A 7 6.59 -6.30 0.11
CA HIS A 7 5.46 -7.20 0.39
C HIS A 7 5.54 -7.84 1.79
N ALA A 8 6.72 -8.37 2.15
CA ALA A 8 6.92 -9.02 3.44
C ALA A 8 6.76 -8.08 4.65
N LEU A 9 7.09 -6.79 4.50
CA LEU A 9 6.93 -5.81 5.57
C LEU A 9 5.47 -5.37 5.68
N VAL A 10 4.80 -5.14 4.55
CA VAL A 10 3.37 -4.82 4.51
C VAL A 10 2.53 -5.95 5.11
N GLU A 11 2.78 -7.21 4.76
CA GLU A 11 2.07 -8.35 5.36
C GLU A 11 2.27 -8.42 6.88
N LEU A 12 3.48 -8.14 7.36
CA LEU A 12 3.75 -8.06 8.80
C LEU A 12 3.03 -6.88 9.45
N SER A 13 2.98 -5.73 8.77
CA SER A 13 2.23 -4.56 9.21
C SER A 13 0.74 -4.86 9.37
N LEU A 14 0.13 -5.52 8.38
CA LEU A 14 -1.26 -5.98 8.43
C LEU A 14 -1.47 -7.02 9.55
N GLU A 15 -0.53 -7.95 9.74
CA GLU A 15 -0.60 -8.96 10.80
C GLU A 15 -0.59 -8.34 12.20
N LEU A 16 0.22 -7.30 12.40
CA LEU A 16 0.46 -6.65 13.69
C LEU A 16 -0.43 -5.42 13.94
N HIS A 17 -1.17 -4.94 12.94
CA HIS A 17 -1.86 -3.65 12.96
C HIS A 17 -0.90 -2.48 13.30
N ILE A 18 0.29 -2.49 12.69
CA ILE A 18 1.33 -1.46 12.87
C ILE A 18 1.73 -0.91 11.49
N PRO A 19 1.68 0.42 11.25
CA PRO A 19 2.01 1.00 9.95
C PRO A 19 3.42 0.62 9.43
N PRO A 20 3.60 0.45 8.10
CA PRO A 20 4.88 0.09 7.50
C PRO A 20 6.06 0.99 7.91
N LYS A 21 5.82 2.30 8.00
CA LYS A 21 6.82 3.28 8.44
C LYS A 21 7.39 2.94 9.82
N SER A 22 6.54 2.59 10.77
CA SER A 22 6.94 2.24 12.13
C SER A 22 7.81 0.98 12.14
N LEU A 23 7.45 -0.06 11.37
CA LEU A 23 8.26 -1.28 11.28
C LEU A 23 9.59 -1.05 10.55
N TYR A 24 9.59 -0.20 9.52
CA TYR A 24 10.81 0.19 8.81
C TYR A 24 11.80 0.92 9.73
N GLU A 25 11.33 1.83 10.58
CA GLU A 25 12.14 2.50 11.61
C GLU A 25 12.72 1.49 12.62
N GLN A 26 11.96 0.46 13.01
CA GLN A 26 12.47 -0.60 13.90
C GLN A 26 13.62 -1.40 13.27
N GLN A 27 13.62 -1.60 11.95
CA GLN A 27 14.75 -2.26 11.27
C GLN A 27 16.05 -1.47 11.41
N PHE A 28 15.99 -0.13 11.42
CA PHE A 28 17.18 0.69 11.67
C PHE A 28 17.67 0.52 13.10
N LYS A 29 16.78 0.59 14.09
CA LYS A 29 17.14 0.39 15.50
C LYS A 29 17.79 -0.98 15.73
N LEU A 30 17.23 -2.03 15.12
CA LEU A 30 17.79 -3.39 15.17
C LEU A 30 19.20 -3.47 14.59
N ARG A 31 19.48 -2.73 13.51
CA ARG A 31 20.81 -2.69 12.89
C ARG A 31 21.83 -2.01 13.78
N HIS A 32 21.48 -0.89 14.41
CA HIS A 32 22.42 -0.12 15.25
C HIS A 32 22.60 -0.74 16.65
N ARG A 33 21.68 -1.62 17.08
CA ARG A 33 21.70 -2.29 18.39
C ARG A 33 21.76 -1.28 19.54
N ASP A 34 20.98 -0.21 19.40
CA ASP A 34 21.03 0.98 20.24
C ASP A 34 20.64 0.75 21.71
N THR A 35 20.12 -0.43 22.06
CA THR A 35 19.69 -0.74 23.42
C THR A 35 20.19 -2.12 23.88
N PRO A 36 20.40 -2.32 25.20
CA PRO A 36 20.79 -3.62 25.75
C PRO A 36 19.80 -4.73 25.41
N VAL A 37 18.50 -4.42 25.33
CA VAL A 37 17.46 -5.37 24.94
C VAL A 37 17.67 -5.85 23.49
N LEU A 38 18.02 -4.94 22.57
CA LEU A 38 18.31 -5.31 21.19
C LEU A 38 19.61 -6.13 21.06
N GLN A 39 20.62 -5.84 21.89
CA GLN A 39 21.84 -6.66 21.96
C GLN A 39 21.51 -8.08 22.42
N LEU A 40 20.71 -8.23 23.48
CA LEU A 40 20.28 -9.54 23.96
C LEU A 40 19.50 -10.33 22.89
N ILE A 41 18.55 -9.68 22.20
CA ILE A 41 17.82 -10.29 21.09
C ILE A 41 18.79 -10.74 20.00
N TRP A 42 19.76 -9.88 19.65
CA TRP A 42 20.77 -10.21 18.64
C TRP A 42 21.61 -11.42 19.04
N GLU A 43 22.19 -11.43 20.23
CA GLU A 43 22.98 -12.56 20.76
C GLU A 43 22.16 -13.86 20.82
N THR A 44 20.86 -13.76 21.12
CA THR A 44 19.98 -14.92 21.26
C THR A 44 19.64 -15.57 19.91
N TYR A 45 19.46 -14.77 18.86
CA TYR A 45 18.84 -15.24 17.60
C TYR A 45 19.72 -15.10 16.36
N ALA A 46 20.77 -14.27 16.35
CA ALA A 46 21.55 -13.96 15.15
C ALA A 46 22.12 -15.22 14.46
N GLU A 47 22.69 -16.13 15.24
CA GLU A 47 23.28 -17.38 14.74
C GLU A 47 22.30 -18.57 14.81
N ASN A 48 21.05 -18.36 15.23
CA ASN A 48 20.08 -19.44 15.44
C ASN A 48 18.69 -19.13 14.87
N THR A 49 18.61 -19.11 13.54
CA THR A 49 17.37 -18.88 12.78
C THR A 49 16.29 -19.93 13.08
N ARG A 50 16.67 -21.18 13.41
CA ARG A 50 15.72 -22.23 13.80
C ARG A 50 14.99 -21.87 15.10
N LYS A 51 15.72 -21.40 16.11
CA LYS A 51 15.15 -20.93 17.38
C LYS A 51 14.24 -19.73 17.15
N LEU A 52 14.71 -18.73 16.37
CA LEU A 52 13.91 -17.56 16.01
C LEU A 52 12.57 -17.96 15.38
N ASN A 53 12.60 -18.84 14.37
CA ASN A 53 11.39 -19.29 13.69
C ASN A 53 10.43 -20.04 14.63
N LYS A 54 10.96 -20.87 15.54
CA LYS A 54 10.15 -21.57 16.55
C LYS A 54 9.45 -20.59 17.48
N ASP A 55 10.17 -19.59 17.99
CA ASP A 55 9.65 -18.63 18.95
C ASP A 55 8.67 -17.65 18.28
N VAL A 56 8.94 -17.20 17.05
CA VAL A 56 7.99 -16.43 16.24
C VAL A 56 6.71 -17.23 15.98
N LYS A 57 6.82 -18.52 15.65
CA LYS A 57 5.63 -19.38 15.46
C LYS A 57 4.81 -19.49 16.75
N LYS A 58 5.46 -19.59 17.91
CA LYS A 58 4.79 -19.58 19.21
C LYS A 58 4.07 -18.24 19.45
N LEU A 59 4.72 -17.11 19.20
CA LEU A 59 4.09 -15.79 19.32
C LEU A 59 2.86 -15.65 18.40
N ARG A 60 2.96 -16.07 17.14
CA ARG A 60 1.83 -16.07 16.21
C ARG A 60 0.67 -16.97 16.66
N SER A 61 0.98 -18.10 17.30
CA SER A 61 -0.06 -18.98 17.86
C SER A 61 -0.84 -18.36 19.02
N MET A 62 -0.33 -17.27 19.61
CA MET A 62 -1.02 -16.50 20.65
C MET A 62 -1.97 -15.44 20.06
N LYS A 63 -2.11 -15.34 18.73
CA LYS A 63 -3.08 -14.42 18.09
C LYS A 63 -4.50 -14.72 18.56
N GLY A 64 -5.22 -13.70 19.02
CA GLY A 64 -6.59 -13.83 19.55
C GLY A 64 -6.68 -14.03 21.07
N PHE A 65 -5.54 -14.13 21.78
CA PHE A 65 -5.53 -14.07 23.23
C PHE A 65 -6.10 -12.73 23.71
N GLY A 66 -7.04 -12.74 24.66
CA GLY A 66 -7.64 -11.53 25.22
C GLY A 66 -8.87 -10.96 24.49
N LYS A 67 -9.46 -11.66 23.50
CA LYS A 67 -10.75 -11.29 22.88
C LYS A 67 -10.83 -9.84 22.37
N ALA A 68 -9.73 -9.31 21.83
CA ALA A 68 -9.65 -7.93 21.36
C ALA A 68 -10.79 -7.53 20.39
N LYS A 69 -11.21 -8.45 19.51
CA LYS A 69 -12.35 -8.23 18.61
C LYS A 69 -13.67 -8.00 19.34
N GLU A 70 -13.92 -8.72 20.44
CA GLU A 70 -15.11 -8.50 21.27
C GLU A 70 -15.00 -7.18 22.05
N PHE A 71 -13.79 -6.82 22.50
CA PHE A 71 -13.53 -5.59 23.25
C PHE A 71 -13.80 -4.31 22.42
N TYR A 72 -13.44 -4.31 21.13
CA TYR A 72 -13.66 -3.17 20.23
C TYR A 72 -14.96 -3.24 19.42
N ASN A 73 -15.84 -4.20 19.73
CA ASN A 73 -17.12 -4.33 19.02
C ASN A 73 -18.00 -3.08 19.25
N GLY A 74 -18.48 -2.47 18.17
CA GLY A 74 -19.28 -1.25 18.22
C GLY A 74 -18.49 0.07 18.27
N VAL A 75 -17.16 0.02 18.25
CA VAL A 75 -16.32 1.22 18.08
C VAL A 75 -16.16 1.49 16.58
N GLN A 76 -16.46 2.72 16.14
CA GLN A 76 -16.12 3.17 14.80
C GLN A 76 -14.60 3.16 14.65
N LEU A 77 -14.09 2.23 13.86
CA LEU A 77 -12.69 2.20 13.46
C LEU A 77 -12.47 3.39 12.52
N ARG A 78 -11.55 4.29 12.89
CA ARG A 78 -11.06 5.33 11.96
C ARG A 78 -10.44 4.65 10.74
N GLU A 79 -10.39 5.35 9.62
CA GLU A 79 -9.57 4.93 8.48
C GLU A 79 -8.14 4.68 8.94
N THR A 80 -7.72 3.42 8.86
CA THR A 80 -6.37 2.99 9.20
C THR A 80 -5.60 2.67 7.92
N PHE A 81 -4.26 2.57 8.01
CA PHE A 81 -3.41 2.29 6.85
C PHE A 81 -3.77 0.96 6.17
N GLU A 82 -4.36 0.01 6.89
CA GLU A 82 -4.76 -1.29 6.37
C GLU A 82 -5.73 -1.17 5.19
N HIS A 83 -6.62 -0.17 5.19
CA HIS A 83 -7.57 0.05 4.10
C HIS A 83 -6.86 0.23 2.75
N ASP A 84 -5.72 0.91 2.73
CA ASP A 84 -4.97 1.14 1.48
C ASP A 84 -4.45 -0.16 0.85
N PHE A 85 -4.35 -1.25 1.61
CA PHE A 85 -3.84 -2.56 1.17
C PHE A 85 -4.91 -3.65 1.04
N LEU A 86 -6.17 -3.34 1.34
CA LEU A 86 -7.29 -4.25 1.11
C LEU A 86 -7.82 -4.11 -0.33
N PRO A 87 -8.44 -5.17 -0.89
CA PRO A 87 -9.08 -5.09 -2.20
C PRO A 87 -10.17 -4.02 -2.25
N ILE A 88 -10.32 -3.38 -3.40
CA ILE A 88 -11.42 -2.44 -3.66
C ILE A 88 -12.70 -3.24 -3.93
N ASP A 89 -13.82 -2.80 -3.35
CA ASP A 89 -15.12 -3.44 -3.59
C ASP A 89 -15.47 -3.43 -5.09
N GLY A 90 -15.75 -4.61 -5.64
CA GLY A 90 -16.01 -4.80 -7.07
C GLY A 90 -14.75 -5.00 -7.94
N TYR A 91 -13.54 -4.79 -7.40
CA TYR A 91 -12.26 -4.95 -8.09
C TYR A 91 -11.24 -5.69 -7.22
N ASN A 92 -11.27 -7.03 -7.24
CA ASN A 92 -10.45 -7.87 -6.35
C ASN A 92 -8.95 -7.76 -6.61
N GLU A 93 -8.55 -7.38 -7.82
CA GLU A 93 -7.16 -7.21 -8.23
C GLU A 93 -6.57 -5.83 -7.87
N LEU A 94 -7.40 -4.84 -7.55
CA LEU A 94 -6.97 -3.48 -7.23
C LEU A 94 -7.05 -3.22 -5.72
N ARG A 95 -6.14 -2.36 -5.26
CA ARG A 95 -6.05 -1.87 -3.88
C ARG A 95 -5.83 -0.36 -3.92
N PRO A 96 -6.28 0.44 -2.94
CA PRO A 96 -6.15 1.89 -3.01
C PRO A 96 -4.70 2.38 -3.17
N PHE A 97 -3.70 1.71 -2.58
CA PHE A 97 -2.29 2.12 -2.79
C PHE A 97 -1.85 2.01 -4.26
N MET A 98 -2.45 1.12 -5.05
CA MET A 98 -2.18 0.98 -6.48
C MET A 98 -2.70 2.20 -7.24
N LEU A 99 -3.83 2.77 -6.80
CA LEU A 99 -4.37 4.00 -7.37
C LEU A 99 -3.42 5.18 -7.15
N VAL A 100 -2.68 5.24 -6.03
CA VAL A 100 -1.63 6.26 -5.81
C VAL A 100 -0.53 6.14 -6.87
N ILE A 101 -0.10 4.92 -7.18
CA ILE A 101 0.92 4.66 -8.20
C ILE A 101 0.39 5.06 -9.60
N ILE A 102 -0.87 4.76 -9.88
CA ILE A 102 -1.51 5.12 -11.16
C ILE A 102 -1.69 6.64 -11.27
N LEU A 103 -2.07 7.33 -10.19
CA LEU A 103 -2.19 8.79 -10.15
C LEU A 103 -0.85 9.49 -10.46
N ASP A 104 0.27 8.96 -9.95
CA ASP A 104 1.61 9.46 -10.31
C ASP A 104 1.90 9.33 -11.82
N LEU A 105 1.42 8.27 -12.47
CA LEU A 105 1.53 8.11 -13.92
C LEU A 105 0.52 9.01 -14.67
N TYR A 106 -0.69 9.18 -14.14
CA TYR A 106 -1.73 10.04 -14.69
C TYR A 106 -1.19 11.45 -14.98
N PHE A 107 -0.49 12.04 -14.02
CA PHE A 107 0.10 13.38 -14.18
C PHE A 107 1.26 13.47 -15.18
N ARG A 108 1.76 12.34 -15.69
CA ARG A 108 2.84 12.29 -16.68
C ARG A 108 2.34 12.00 -18.09
N LEU A 109 1.10 11.56 -18.22
CA LEU A 109 0.47 11.25 -19.50
C LEU A 109 -0.51 12.34 -19.89
N THR A 110 -0.76 12.43 -21.19
CA THR A 110 -1.88 13.25 -21.71
C THR A 110 -3.11 12.36 -21.89
N PRO A 111 -4.35 12.88 -21.75
CA PRO A 111 -5.56 12.07 -21.86
C PRO A 111 -5.65 11.20 -23.13
N ILE A 112 -5.19 11.71 -24.29
CA ILE A 112 -5.21 10.96 -25.55
C ILE A 112 -4.25 9.76 -25.56
N THR A 113 -3.25 9.75 -24.68
CA THR A 113 -2.28 8.67 -24.51
C THR A 113 -2.65 7.73 -23.36
N MET A 114 -3.80 7.90 -22.69
CA MET A 114 -4.23 7.01 -21.60
C MET A 114 -4.93 5.75 -22.15
N VAL A 115 -4.25 5.00 -23.03
CA VAL A 115 -4.79 3.80 -23.72
C VAL A 115 -3.91 2.55 -23.51
N GLU A 116 -4.48 1.36 -23.69
CA GLU A 116 -3.82 0.07 -23.39
C GLU A 116 -2.53 -0.18 -24.21
N GLU A 117 -2.40 0.44 -25.36
CA GLU A 117 -1.22 0.34 -26.25
C GLU A 117 -0.01 1.11 -25.74
N THR A 118 -0.23 2.07 -24.85
CA THR A 118 0.80 2.98 -24.36
C THR A 118 1.85 2.21 -23.55
N PRO A 119 3.16 2.34 -23.88
CA PRO A 119 4.21 1.58 -23.21
C PRO A 119 4.20 1.72 -21.68
N GLU A 120 4.03 2.94 -21.18
CA GLU A 120 4.02 3.26 -19.75
C GLU A 120 2.85 2.56 -19.03
N ILE A 121 1.68 2.45 -19.67
CA ILE A 121 0.51 1.72 -19.14
C ILE A 121 0.78 0.23 -19.08
N ARG A 122 1.39 -0.35 -20.13
CA ARG A 122 1.74 -1.78 -20.18
C ARG A 122 2.79 -2.15 -19.14
N GLU A 123 3.82 -1.31 -18.97
CA GLU A 123 4.84 -1.49 -17.95
C GLU A 123 4.25 -1.43 -16.54
N MET A 124 3.36 -0.45 -16.31
CA MET A 124 2.66 -0.27 -15.04
C MET A 124 1.77 -1.48 -14.70
N ALA A 125 0.99 -1.97 -15.67
CA ALA A 125 0.16 -3.15 -15.51
C ALA A 125 0.99 -4.41 -15.23
N LYS A 126 2.11 -4.58 -15.94
CA LYS A 126 3.04 -5.70 -15.74
C LYS A 126 3.67 -5.68 -14.35
N LEU A 127 4.10 -4.51 -13.86
CA LEU A 127 4.63 -4.34 -12.51
C LEU A 127 3.60 -4.78 -11.47
N MET A 128 2.36 -4.30 -11.61
CA MET A 128 1.26 -4.56 -10.68
C MET A 128 0.59 -5.93 -10.86
N LYS A 129 0.96 -6.68 -11.90
CA LYS A 129 0.40 -7.99 -12.27
C LYS A 129 -1.12 -7.93 -12.50
N ILE A 130 -1.58 -6.83 -13.12
CA ILE A 130 -2.98 -6.60 -13.52
C ILE A 130 -3.07 -6.41 -15.03
N LYS A 131 -4.29 -6.30 -15.57
CA LYS A 131 -4.49 -6.01 -17.00
C LYS A 131 -4.22 -4.53 -17.29
N ALA A 132 -3.72 -4.23 -18.48
CA ALA A 132 -3.60 -2.85 -18.97
C ALA A 132 -4.96 -2.14 -18.95
N HIS A 133 -6.01 -2.85 -19.34
CA HIS A 133 -7.40 -2.41 -19.22
C HIS A 133 -7.74 -1.83 -17.83
N SER A 134 -7.40 -2.53 -16.75
CA SER A 134 -7.67 -2.07 -15.38
C SER A 134 -6.93 -0.77 -15.03
N VAL A 135 -5.74 -0.55 -15.61
CA VAL A 135 -5.01 0.72 -15.44
C VAL A 135 -5.74 1.84 -16.19
N VAL A 136 -6.21 1.57 -17.41
CA VAL A 136 -6.98 2.54 -18.22
C VAL A 136 -8.29 2.90 -17.53
N GLU A 137 -9.04 1.93 -16.99
CA GLU A 137 -10.27 2.21 -16.24
C GLU A 137 -10.03 3.16 -15.05
N VAL A 138 -8.90 3.01 -14.35
CA VAL A 138 -8.50 3.92 -13.28
C VAL A 138 -8.11 5.30 -13.82
N MET A 139 -7.38 5.36 -14.95
CA MET A 139 -7.07 6.64 -15.61
C MET A 139 -8.35 7.39 -16.00
N ASP A 140 -9.33 6.67 -16.57
CA ASP A 140 -10.63 7.23 -16.92
C ASP A 140 -11.34 7.77 -15.68
N ALA A 141 -11.36 7.02 -14.57
CA ALA A 141 -11.95 7.49 -13.31
C ALA A 141 -11.26 8.75 -12.76
N PHE A 142 -9.93 8.86 -12.86
CA PHE A 142 -9.21 10.08 -12.47
C PHE A 142 -9.55 11.28 -13.35
N GLN A 143 -9.84 11.09 -14.64
CA GLN A 143 -10.28 12.18 -15.50
C GLN A 143 -11.60 12.82 -15.06
N PHE A 144 -12.46 12.10 -14.31
CA PHE A 144 -13.67 12.67 -13.70
C PHE A 144 -13.38 13.38 -12.36
N CYS A 145 -12.24 13.08 -11.74
CA CYS A 145 -11.78 13.75 -10.52
C CYS A 145 -11.00 15.03 -10.83
N ASP A 146 -10.39 15.11 -12.02
CA ASP A 146 -9.58 16.24 -12.46
C ASP A 146 -10.45 17.48 -12.77
N PRO A 147 -10.33 18.58 -11.98
CA PRO A 147 -11.12 19.79 -12.19
C PRO A 147 -10.78 20.53 -13.49
N TYR A 148 -9.66 20.20 -14.14
CA TYR A 148 -9.28 20.80 -15.43
C TYR A 148 -9.92 20.11 -16.63
N LEU A 149 -10.51 18.93 -16.44
CA LEU A 149 -11.25 18.21 -17.46
C LEU A 149 -12.75 18.41 -17.24
N ASN A 150 -13.38 19.22 -18.10
CA ASN A 150 -14.82 19.42 -18.09
C ASN A 150 -15.53 18.17 -18.64
N ARG A 151 -15.78 17.19 -17.79
CA ARG A 151 -16.56 15.98 -18.11
C ARG A 151 -18.02 16.20 -17.71
N GLU A 152 -18.90 16.35 -18.70
CA GLU A 152 -20.36 16.48 -18.47
C GLU A 152 -21.10 15.13 -18.45
N GLU A 153 -20.39 14.04 -18.76
CA GLU A 153 -20.97 12.70 -18.85
C GLU A 153 -21.11 12.04 -17.47
N LEU A 154 -22.12 11.18 -17.31
CA LEU A 154 -22.28 10.38 -16.10
C LEU A 154 -21.36 9.16 -16.15
N MET A 155 -20.38 9.09 -15.25
CA MET A 155 -19.58 7.90 -15.03
C MET A 155 -20.18 7.06 -13.90
N ILE A 156 -20.55 5.82 -14.22
CA ILE A 156 -20.99 4.82 -13.23
C ILE A 156 -19.93 3.72 -13.17
N THR A 157 -18.99 3.87 -12.24
CA THR A 157 -17.98 2.84 -11.95
C THR A 157 -17.75 2.72 -10.45
N PRO A 158 -17.56 1.49 -9.91
CA PRO A 158 -17.13 1.29 -8.52
C PRO A 158 -15.78 1.97 -8.20
N LEU A 159 -14.97 2.30 -9.21
CA LEU A 159 -13.68 2.99 -9.03
C LEU A 159 -13.80 4.48 -8.70
N LEU A 160 -14.95 5.10 -8.94
CA LEU A 160 -15.08 6.57 -8.85
C LEU A 160 -14.81 7.06 -7.42
N LEU A 161 -15.44 6.44 -6.42
CA LEU A 161 -15.25 6.82 -5.02
C LEU A 161 -13.83 6.55 -4.51
N PRO A 162 -13.21 5.37 -4.74
CA PRO A 162 -11.80 5.14 -4.43
C PRO A 162 -10.85 6.12 -5.11
N CYS A 163 -11.07 6.44 -6.39
CA CYS A 163 -10.23 7.39 -7.11
C CYS A 163 -10.42 8.82 -6.57
N GLN A 164 -11.65 9.21 -6.23
CA GLN A 164 -11.94 10.50 -5.63
C GLN A 164 -11.28 10.65 -4.25
N ASP A 165 -11.30 9.61 -3.42
CA ASP A 165 -10.58 9.62 -2.13
C ASP A 165 -9.07 9.82 -2.33
N ILE A 166 -8.46 9.06 -3.25
CA ILE A 166 -7.03 9.17 -3.57
C ILE A 166 -6.71 10.55 -4.16
N TRP A 167 -7.57 11.09 -5.01
CA TRP A 167 -7.44 12.44 -5.56
C TRP A 167 -7.51 13.51 -4.47
N ASN A 168 -8.46 13.39 -3.53
CA ASN A 168 -8.57 14.34 -2.41
C ASN A 168 -7.33 14.31 -1.51
N ARG A 169 -6.71 13.13 -1.33
CA ARG A 169 -5.50 12.97 -0.52
C ARG A 169 -4.24 13.50 -1.22
N TYR A 170 -4.10 13.30 -2.53
CA TYR A 170 -2.82 13.49 -3.22
C TYR A 170 -2.87 14.32 -4.51
N GLY A 171 -4.04 14.47 -5.14
CA GLY A 171 -4.19 15.12 -6.45
C GLY A 171 -3.86 16.62 -6.46
N ASN A 172 -3.97 17.28 -5.30
CA ASN A 172 -3.62 18.69 -5.13
C ASN A 172 -2.36 18.91 -4.24
N ASP A 173 -1.66 17.85 -3.82
CA ASP A 173 -0.42 17.98 -3.04
C ASP A 173 0.79 18.19 -3.97
N ASN A 174 1.97 18.39 -3.39
CA ASN A 174 3.22 18.54 -4.12
C ASN A 174 3.51 17.28 -5.00
N PRO A 175 3.67 17.43 -6.33
CA PRO A 175 3.98 16.32 -7.23
C PRO A 175 5.22 15.49 -6.85
N ASP A 176 6.24 16.13 -6.27
CA ASP A 176 7.45 15.44 -5.83
C ASP A 176 7.17 14.48 -4.68
N ARG A 177 6.23 14.83 -3.79
CA ARG A 177 5.82 13.96 -2.68
C ARG A 177 5.05 12.74 -3.18
N LEU A 178 4.12 12.96 -4.11
CA LEU A 178 3.38 11.87 -4.75
C LEU A 178 4.34 10.93 -5.50
N SER A 179 5.26 11.48 -6.29
CA SER A 179 6.24 10.69 -7.03
C SER A 179 7.16 9.89 -6.10
N ALA A 180 7.63 10.49 -5.01
CA ALA A 180 8.44 9.79 -4.00
C ALA A 180 7.65 8.66 -3.32
N LEU A 181 6.38 8.90 -2.95
CA LEU A 181 5.52 7.89 -2.35
C LEU A 181 5.23 6.75 -3.33
N ALA A 182 4.86 7.07 -4.57
CA ALA A 182 4.60 6.08 -5.63
C ALA A 182 5.83 5.23 -5.89
N ALA A 183 7.03 5.82 -5.93
CA ALA A 183 8.29 5.09 -6.07
C ALA A 183 8.50 4.08 -4.92
N GLN A 184 8.23 4.48 -3.67
CA GLN A 184 8.35 3.58 -2.53
C GLN A 184 7.27 2.47 -2.56
N LEU A 185 6.03 2.78 -2.95
CA LEU A 185 4.93 1.81 -3.03
C LEU A 185 5.18 0.74 -4.11
N LYS A 186 5.92 1.05 -5.18
CA LYS A 186 6.32 0.08 -6.21
C LYS A 186 7.18 -1.06 -5.65
N ASP A 187 7.88 -0.85 -4.53
CA ASP A 187 8.66 -1.90 -3.86
C ASP A 187 7.79 -3.04 -3.32
N TYR A 188 6.47 -2.86 -3.23
CA TYR A 188 5.54 -3.94 -2.89
C TYR A 188 5.55 -5.07 -3.92
N PHE A 189 5.82 -4.76 -5.19
CA PHE A 189 5.74 -5.72 -6.30
C PHE A 189 7.08 -6.37 -6.66
N GLN A 190 8.18 -5.87 -6.10
CA GLN A 190 9.54 -6.41 -6.26
C GLN A 190 9.75 -7.64 -5.36
#